data_AF-A0A937PWJ8-F1
#
_entry.id   AF-A0A937PWJ8-F1
#
_cell.length_a   1.000
_cell.length_b   1.000
_cell.length_c   1.000
_cell.angle_alpha   90.00
_cell.angle_beta   90.00
_cell.angle_gamma   90.00
#
_symmetry.space_group_name_H-M   'P 1'
#
loop_
_entity.id
_entity.type
_entity.pdbx_description
1 polymer ?
#
loop_
_entity_poly.entity_id
_entity_poly.type
_entity_poly.pdbx_seq_one_letter_code
_entity_poly.pdbx_strand_id
1 'polypeptide(L)' 'CMIAGPKEIRRTKNAIKKSFRVQRDLKAFSLVEILSPCPTYWRVPPTKAAEYIETWMTEIFPPGVIKDTTKGLRE' A
#
# COMPACT_ATOMS: atom_id res chain seq x y z
N CYS A 1 1.21 -0.47 2.24
CA CYS A 1 0.15 -1.31 1.66
C CYS A 1 0.78 -2.31 0.67
N MET A 2 0.01 -3.21 0.04
CA MET A 2 0.57 -4.19 -0.91
C MET A 2 -0.35 -4.51 -2.10
N ILE A 3 0.26 -5.05 -3.16
CA ILE A 3 -0.43 -5.57 -4.34
C ILE A 3 -0.28 -7.10 -4.35
N ALA A 4 -1.02 -7.76 -3.45
CA ALA A 4 -1.08 -9.22 -3.32
C ALA A 4 -2.54 -9.66 -3.29
N GLY A 5 -3.15 -9.77 -4.47
CA GLY A 5 -4.53 -10.21 -4.63
C GLY A 5 -5.62 -9.13 -4.46
N PRO A 6 -6.90 -9.49 -4.75
CA PRO A 6 -7.97 -8.50 -4.95
C PRO A 6 -8.31 -7.65 -3.71
N LYS A 7 -8.22 -8.23 -2.52
CA LYS A 7 -8.50 -7.53 -1.25
C LYS A 7 -7.48 -6.42 -1.01
N GLU A 8 -6.19 -6.74 -1.09
CA GLU A 8 -5.13 -5.77 -0.85
C GLU A 8 -5.03 -4.72 -1.96
N ILE A 9 -5.32 -5.08 -3.22
CA ILE A 9 -5.45 -4.10 -4.31
C ILE A 9 -6.52 -3.05 -4.00
N ARG A 10 -7.69 -3.45 -3.49
CA ARG A 10 -8.75 -2.50 -3.09
C ARG A 10 -8.30 -1.61 -1.93
N ARG A 11 -7.61 -2.17 -0.94
CA ARG A 11 -7.05 -1.42 0.19
C ARG A 11 -6.02 -0.37 -0.27
N THR A 12 -5.11 -0.76 -1.15
CA THR A 12 -4.10 0.11 -1.75
C THR A 12 -4.77 1.24 -2.57
N LYS A 13 -5.77 0.92 -3.39
CA LYS A 13 -6.55 1.93 -4.14
C LYS A 13 -7.21 2.95 -3.21
N ASN A 14 -7.79 2.50 -2.10
CA ASN A 14 -8.42 3.40 -1.13
C ASN A 14 -7.39 4.32 -0.44
N ALA A 15 -6.21 3.79 -0.09
CA ALA A 15 -5.12 4.57 0.46
C ALA A 15 -4.64 5.67 -0.51
N ILE A 16 -4.43 5.33 -1.78
CA ILE A 16 -4.03 6.29 -2.84
C ILE A 16 -5.12 7.36 -3.03
N LYS A 17 -6.40 6.97 -3.09
CA LYS A 17 -7.50 7.94 -3.22
C LYS A 17 -7.54 8.91 -2.03
N LYS A 18 -7.39 8.40 -0.81
CA LYS A 18 -7.34 9.22 0.39
C LYS A 18 -6.15 10.19 0.35
N SER A 19 -4.96 9.71 0.00
CA SER A 19 -3.75 10.53 -0.03
C SER A 19 -3.87 11.70 -1.00
N PHE A 20 -4.43 11.48 -2.19
CA PHE A 20 -4.68 12.54 -3.16
C PHE A 20 -5.75 13.53 -2.70
N ARG A 21 -6.85 13.08 -2.08
CA ARG A 21 -7.87 14.00 -1.54
C ARG A 21 -7.27 14.93 -0.48
N VAL A 22 -6.46 14.39 0.42
CA VAL A 22 -5.79 15.17 1.48
C VAL A 22 -4.88 16.26 0.91
N GLN A 23 -4.10 15.94 -0.12
CA GLN A 23 -3.22 16.92 -0.78
C GLN A 23 -4.02 17.94 -1.60
N ARG A 24 -5.01 17.49 -2.37
CA ARG A 24 -5.90 18.34 -3.17
C ARG A 24 -6.63 19.37 -2.31
N ASP A 25 -7.13 18.94 -1.16
CA ASP A 25 -7.89 19.79 -0.23
C ASP A 25 -6.96 20.63 0.68
N LEU A 26 -5.65 20.67 0.40
CA LEU A 26 -4.62 21.40 1.15
C LEU A 26 -4.59 21.07 2.65
N LYS A 27 -5.03 19.88 3.04
CA LYS A 27 -5.15 19.47 4.45
C LYS A 27 -3.80 19.08 5.04
N ALA A 28 -2.96 18.37 4.30
CA ALA A 28 -1.62 17.95 4.72
C ALA A 28 -0.80 17.34 3.57
N PHE A 29 0.50 17.13 3.79
CA PHE A 29 1.29 16.19 3.02
C PHE A 29 0.80 14.75 3.24
N SER A 30 0.88 13.92 2.21
CA SER A 30 0.53 12.51 2.28
C SER A 30 1.54 11.65 1.51
N LEU A 31 1.85 10.49 2.05
CA LEU A 31 2.77 9.51 1.46
C LEU A 31 2.16 8.11 1.58
N VAL A 32 2.25 7.33 0.50
CA VAL A 32 1.79 5.94 0.47
C VAL A 32 2.92 5.08 -0.07
N GLU A 33 3.43 4.17 0.77
CA GLU A 33 4.36 3.14 0.37
C GLU A 33 3.61 1.84 0.00
N ILE A 34 4.01 1.23 -1.12
CA ILE A 34 3.33 0.09 -1.72
C ILE A 34 4.35 -1.01 -2.04
N LEU A 35 4.13 -2.20 -1.48
CA LEU A 35 4.82 -3.41 -1.90
C LEU A 35 4.22 -3.89 -3.22
N SER A 36 5.02 -3.83 -4.29
CA SER A 36 4.61 -4.22 -5.64
C SER A 36 5.38 -5.47 -6.09
N PRO A 37 4.72 -6.47 -6.69
CA PRO A 37 5.39 -7.68 -7.13
C PRO A 37 6.32 -7.36 -8.31
N CYS A 38 7.58 -7.76 -8.21
CA CYS A 38 8.54 -7.72 -9.30
C CYS A 38 9.15 -9.12 -9.51
N PRO A 39 8.44 -10.04 -10.20
CA PRO A 39 8.89 -11.43 -10.36
C PRO A 39 10.27 -11.53 -11.01
N THR A 40 10.56 -10.62 -11.95
CA THR A 40 11.85 -10.54 -12.63
C THR A 40 13.00 -10.27 -11.66
N TYR A 41 12.84 -9.29 -10.75
CA TYR A 41 13.92 -8.91 -9.84
C TYR A 41 14.14 -9.95 -8.73
N TRP A 42 13.06 -10.51 -8.18
CA TRP A 42 13.14 -11.53 -7.13
C TRP A 42 13.42 -12.94 -7.66
N ARG A 43 13.45 -13.12 -8.99
CA ARG A 43 13.65 -14.42 -9.65
C ARG A 43 12.65 -15.47 -9.18
N VAL A 44 11.40 -15.04 -8.95
CA VAL A 44 10.29 -15.92 -8.56
C VAL A 44 9.33 -16.10 -9.74
N PRO A 45 8.68 -17.28 -9.88
CA PRO A 45 7.62 -17.45 -10.87
C PRO A 45 6.53 -16.37 -10.70
N PRO A 46 5.98 -15.82 -11.80
CA PRO A 46 4.93 -14.79 -11.72
C PRO A 46 3.73 -15.20 -10.86
N THR A 47 3.36 -16.49 -10.89
CA THR A 47 2.27 -17.07 -10.10
C THR A 47 2.54 -17.08 -8.59
N LYS A 48 3.81 -16.99 -8.18
CA LYS A 48 4.26 -16.99 -6.78
C LYS A 48 4.63 -15.61 -6.24
N ALA A 49 4.66 -14.58 -7.10
CA ALA A 49 5.10 -13.24 -6.70
C ALA A 49 4.21 -12.59 -5.64
N ALA A 50 2.89 -12.83 -5.68
CA ALA A 50 1.96 -12.31 -4.68
C ALA A 50 2.18 -12.97 -3.30
N GLU A 51 2.30 -14.30 -3.28
CA GLU A 51 2.60 -15.08 -2.06
C GLU A 51 3.95 -14.68 -1.45
N TYR A 52 4.95 -14.39 -2.29
CA TYR A 52 6.25 -13.91 -1.83
C TYR A 52 6.14 -12.56 -1.09
N ILE A 53 5.25 -11.66 -1.53
CA ILE A 53 5.01 -10.41 -0.81
C ILE A 53 4.38 -10.70 0.56
N GLU A 54 3.34 -11.53 0.60
CA GLU A 54 2.57 -11.81 1.82
C GLU A 54 3.39 -12.51 2.90
N THR A 55 4.39 -13.29 2.50
CA THR A 55 5.19 -14.14 3.41
C THR A 55 6.54 -13.54 3.78
N TRP A 56 7.27 -13.00 2.81
CA TRP A 56 8.65 -12.51 3.04
C TRP A 56 8.72 -10.99 3.13
N MET A 57 8.06 -10.28 2.21
CA MET A 57 8.20 -8.82 2.15
C MET A 57 7.49 -8.12 3.30
N THR A 58 6.39 -8.66 3.81
CA THR A 58 5.63 -8.14 4.95
C THR A 58 6.40 -8.21 6.27
N GLU A 59 7.27 -9.21 6.45
CA GLU A 59 8.13 -9.33 7.64
C GLU A 59 9.21 -8.24 7.65
N ILE A 60 9.77 -7.92 6.49
CA ILE A 60 10.82 -6.88 6.35
C ILE A 60 10.19 -5.48 6.30
N PHE A 61 9.06 -5.34 5.60
CA PHE A 61 8.35 -4.08 5.36
C PHE A 61 6.90 -4.19 5.82
N PRO A 62 6.64 -4.08 7.13
CA PRO A 62 5.30 -4.29 7.69
C PRO A 62 4.30 -3.26 7.16
N PRO A 63 3.22 -3.70 6.47
CA PRO A 63 2.24 -2.80 5.89
C PRO A 63 1.32 -2.25 6.99
N GLY A 64 1.23 -0.92 7.09
CA GLY A 64 0.37 -0.31 8.08
C GLY A 64 0.12 1.17 7.85
N VAL A 65 -0.69 1.77 8.72
CA VAL A 65 -0.80 3.22 8.83
C VAL A 65 0.22 3.67 9.87
N ILE A 66 1.30 4.31 9.42
CA ILE A 66 2.34 4.84 10.31
C ILE A 66 1.84 6.11 11.02
N LYS A 67 1.18 7.01 10.28
CA LYS A 67 0.60 8.25 10.81
C LYS A 67 -0.61 8.67 9.99
N ASP A 68 -1.68 9.06 10.67
CA ASP A 68 -2.90 9.57 10.04
C ASP A 68 -3.59 10.57 10.97
N THR A 69 -3.37 11.86 10.70
CA THR A 69 -3.97 12.97 11.46
C THR A 69 -5.34 13.37 10.94
N THR A 70 -5.86 12.71 9.90
CA THR A 70 -7.17 13.04 9.35
C THR A 70 -8.30 12.34 10.09
N LYS A 71 -8.01 11.41 11.01
CA LYS A 71 -8.99 10.77 11.90
C LYS A 71 -9.51 11.81 12.90
N GLY A 72 -10.46 12.64 12.46
CA GLY A 72 -11.05 13.73 13.25
C GLY A 72 -11.39 14.96 12.42
N LEU A 73 -10.81 15.10 11.23
CA LEU A 73 -11.25 16.08 10.24
C LEU A 73 -12.53 15.54 9.61
N ARG A 74 -13.68 16.20 9.83
CA ARG A 74 -14.90 15.93 9.06
C ARG A 74 -14.58 16.07 7.57
N GLU A 75 -15.03 15.11 6.76
CA GLU A 75 -14.81 15.11 5.31
C GLU A 75 -15.38 16.37 4.66
#